data_AF-A0A6C0LXR5-F1
#
_entry.id   AF-A0A6C0LXR5-F1
#
_cell.length_a   1.000
_cell.length_b   1.000
_cell.length_c   1.000
_cell.angle_alpha   90.00
_cell.angle_beta   90.00
_cell.angle_gamma   90.00
#
_symmetry.space_group_name_H-M   'P 1'
#
loop_
_entity.id
_entity.type
_entity.pdbx_description
1 polymer ?
#
loop_
_entity_poly.entity_id
_entity_poly.type
_entity_poly.pdbx_seq_one_letter_code
_entity_poly.pdbx_strand_id
1 'polypeptide(L)'
;MCDLYDDDEFYGVNQGYTTLEGIAFPEGIRSLYCGYNKLTSLVGCPEGVEVLICDYNKLTSLVGCPSTVRELICSGNELTSFEGCPDSVTSLNCSDNRFRSLSGCPPNLTSLNCDNNDLTTLYDCPLSVTALRCYNNQLTSLVGCPYKVEELHCGSNLIETLNECPPHARVIDCSGNLLTSLVGCPQDGSLKDLDCSRNRLSDLRGCPPSVRKLDCSDNLLVSLEGLTWSGKHSSVQDLVCSHNRLTSVAGCPPIIESLDCSYNFIRDITELTHVRFFKGRNNRMKNGGNFSFVEYNQ
;
A
#
# COMPACT_ATOMS: atom_id res chain seq x y z
N MET A 1 -36.48 -5.08 21.99
CA MET A 1 -35.94 -5.56 20.70
C MET A 1 -34.63 -6.21 21.03
N CYS A 2 -34.52 -7.50 20.73
CA CYS A 2 -33.36 -8.31 21.05
C CYS A 2 -32.26 -7.99 20.02
N ASP A 3 -31.18 -7.37 20.46
CA ASP A 3 -29.96 -7.28 19.67
C ASP A 3 -29.29 -8.66 19.73
N LEU A 4 -29.17 -9.29 18.57
CA LEU A 4 -28.40 -10.51 18.36
C LEU A 4 -26.93 -10.13 18.53
N TYR A 5 -26.39 -10.30 19.75
CA TYR A 5 -24.95 -10.40 19.93
C TYR A 5 -24.54 -11.76 19.38
N ASP A 6 -23.59 -11.81 18.44
CA ASP A 6 -22.90 -13.05 18.13
C ASP A 6 -22.21 -13.51 19.43
N ASP A 7 -22.57 -14.70 19.93
CA ASP A 7 -22.21 -15.20 21.26
C ASP A 7 -20.68 -15.40 21.45
N ASP A 8 -19.88 -15.23 20.40
CA ASP A 8 -18.42 -15.39 20.39
C ASP A 8 -17.64 -14.07 20.28
N GLU A 9 -18.29 -12.91 20.37
CA GLU A 9 -17.63 -11.60 20.27
C GLU A 9 -17.73 -10.77 21.57
N PHE A 10 -16.68 -10.01 21.88
CA PHE A 10 -16.70 -9.00 22.95
C PHE A 10 -16.26 -7.63 22.46
N TYR A 11 -17.13 -6.64 22.63
CA TYR A 11 -16.90 -5.24 22.25
C TYR A 11 -16.55 -4.37 23.46
N GLY A 12 -15.25 -4.24 23.71
CA GLY A 12 -14.64 -3.42 24.76
C GLY A 12 -13.98 -2.13 24.26
N VAL A 13 -14.37 -1.61 23.09
CA VAL A 13 -13.74 -0.45 22.46
C VAL A 13 -14.05 0.85 23.24
N ASN A 14 -13.05 1.69 23.45
CA ASN A 14 -13.18 3.02 24.06
C ASN A 14 -13.88 3.03 25.44
N GLN A 15 -13.55 2.06 26.29
CA GLN A 15 -14.08 1.95 27.66
C GLN A 15 -13.15 2.55 28.72
N GLY A 16 -11.95 2.99 28.31
CA GLY A 16 -10.92 3.48 29.22
C GLY A 16 -10.19 2.37 29.97
N TYR A 17 -10.25 1.12 29.49
CA TYR A 17 -9.57 -0.01 30.12
C TYR A 17 -8.06 0.22 30.19
N THR A 18 -7.48 -0.08 31.36
CA THR A 18 -6.02 -0.05 31.58
C THR A 18 -5.42 -1.46 31.69
N THR A 19 -6.27 -2.47 31.92
CA THR A 19 -5.92 -3.90 31.95
C THR A 19 -7.11 -4.72 31.47
N LEU A 20 -6.87 -5.95 31.00
CA LEU A 20 -7.91 -6.95 30.72
C LEU A 20 -8.18 -7.86 31.92
N GLU A 21 -7.31 -7.84 32.93
CA GLU A 21 -7.48 -8.64 34.14
C GLU A 21 -8.75 -8.23 34.90
N GLY A 22 -9.51 -9.23 35.34
CA GLY A 22 -10.74 -9.02 36.10
C GLY A 22 -11.95 -8.59 35.27
N ILE A 23 -11.80 -8.43 33.94
CA ILE A 23 -12.93 -8.28 33.03
C ILE A 23 -13.61 -9.65 32.88
N ALA A 24 -14.94 -9.66 33.01
CA ALA A 24 -15.73 -10.85 32.74
C ALA A 24 -16.00 -10.94 31.24
N PHE A 25 -15.41 -11.94 30.58
CA PHE A 25 -15.63 -12.24 29.18
C PHE A 25 -16.70 -13.34 29.00
N PRO A 26 -17.46 -13.34 27.89
CA PRO A 26 -18.35 -14.43 27.53
C PRO A 26 -17.59 -15.77 27.42
N GLU A 27 -18.24 -16.86 27.81
CA GLU A 27 -17.69 -18.20 27.61
C GLU A 27 -17.63 -18.53 26.12
N GLY A 28 -16.48 -19.02 25.64
CA GLY A 28 -16.32 -19.41 24.24
C GLY A 28 -16.03 -18.25 23.27
N ILE A 29 -15.72 -17.05 23.78
CA ILE A 29 -15.30 -15.91 22.97
C ILE A 29 -14.16 -16.25 22.00
N ARG A 30 -14.32 -15.86 20.74
CA ARG A 30 -13.34 -15.99 19.65
C ARG A 30 -12.82 -14.65 19.15
N SER A 31 -13.61 -13.58 19.26
CA SER A 31 -13.25 -12.26 18.77
C SER A 31 -13.27 -11.23 19.90
N LEU A 32 -12.13 -10.58 20.15
CA LEU A 32 -12.00 -9.55 21.17
C LEU A 32 -11.65 -8.21 20.53
N TYR A 33 -12.55 -7.23 20.70
CA TYR A 33 -12.38 -5.85 20.26
C TYR A 33 -12.12 -4.95 21.47
N CYS A 34 -10.86 -4.64 21.76
CA CYS A 34 -10.45 -3.80 22.89
C CYS A 34 -9.65 -2.56 22.47
N GLY A 35 -9.85 -2.10 21.24
CA GLY A 35 -9.21 -0.89 20.71
C GLY A 35 -9.59 0.42 21.42
N TYR A 36 -8.82 1.48 21.16
CA TYR A 36 -9.04 2.83 21.70
C TYR A 36 -9.11 2.90 23.23
N ASN A 37 -8.27 2.13 23.92
CA ASN A 37 -8.22 2.09 25.38
C ASN A 37 -6.87 2.63 25.89
N LYS A 38 -6.47 2.25 27.11
CA LYS A 38 -5.21 2.62 27.75
C LYS A 38 -4.44 1.38 28.22
N LEU A 39 -4.66 0.24 27.56
CA LEU A 39 -4.02 -1.03 27.90
C LEU A 39 -2.51 -0.91 27.74
N THR A 40 -1.77 -1.39 28.73
CA THR A 40 -0.29 -1.47 28.68
C THR A 40 0.22 -2.90 28.52
N SER A 41 -0.69 -3.89 28.59
CA SER A 41 -0.40 -5.32 28.40
C SER A 41 -1.67 -6.04 27.94
N LEU A 42 -1.50 -7.22 27.33
CA LEU A 42 -2.58 -8.12 26.96
C LEU A 42 -2.81 -9.24 28.01
N VAL A 43 -2.10 -9.21 29.14
CA VAL A 43 -2.35 -10.15 30.24
C VAL A 43 -3.82 -10.05 30.68
N GLY A 44 -4.46 -11.21 30.85
CA GLY A 44 -5.89 -11.33 31.10
C GLY A 44 -6.77 -11.54 29.86
N CYS A 45 -6.18 -11.54 28.66
CA CYS A 45 -6.89 -11.91 27.43
C CYS A 45 -7.36 -13.39 27.47
N PRO A 46 -8.59 -13.72 27.07
CA PRO A 46 -9.08 -15.11 27.06
C PRO A 46 -8.29 -16.00 26.10
N GLU A 47 -7.93 -17.21 26.53
CA GLU A 47 -7.08 -18.14 25.75
C GLU A 47 -7.73 -18.62 24.43
N GLY A 48 -9.05 -18.52 24.28
CA GLY A 48 -9.80 -18.97 23.11
C GLY A 48 -9.86 -17.98 21.94
N VAL A 49 -9.34 -16.75 22.11
CA VAL A 49 -9.46 -15.68 21.11
C VAL A 49 -8.65 -15.99 19.85
N GLU A 50 -9.32 -16.02 18.71
CA GLU A 50 -8.74 -16.21 17.37
C GLU A 50 -8.55 -14.87 16.63
N VAL A 51 -9.37 -13.86 16.94
CA VAL A 51 -9.30 -12.50 16.37
C VAL A 51 -9.13 -11.47 17.48
N LEU A 52 -8.03 -10.73 17.49
CA LEU A 52 -7.74 -9.72 18.50
C LEU A 52 -7.53 -8.35 17.85
N ILE A 53 -8.40 -7.41 18.19
CA ILE A 53 -8.31 -6.01 17.78
C ILE A 53 -8.04 -5.15 19.02
N CYS A 54 -6.78 -4.73 19.17
CA CYS A 54 -6.27 -3.97 20.31
C CYS A 54 -5.57 -2.66 19.87
N ASP A 55 -6.03 -2.09 18.76
CA ASP A 55 -5.52 -0.84 18.19
C ASP A 55 -5.68 0.37 19.12
N TYR A 56 -4.85 1.39 18.95
CA TYR A 56 -4.89 2.64 19.71
C TYR A 56 -4.90 2.43 21.23
N ASN A 57 -3.89 1.71 21.74
CA ASN A 57 -3.64 1.48 23.16
C ASN A 57 -2.25 2.03 23.54
N LYS A 58 -1.67 1.55 24.64
CA LYS A 58 -0.32 1.91 25.13
C LYS A 58 0.57 0.68 25.28
N LEU A 59 0.36 -0.33 24.44
CA LEU A 59 1.12 -1.58 24.49
C LEU A 59 2.57 -1.32 24.09
N THR A 60 3.51 -1.80 24.90
CA THR A 60 4.95 -1.79 24.59
C THR A 60 5.48 -3.17 24.20
N SER A 61 4.71 -4.23 24.48
CA SER A 61 4.89 -5.58 23.97
C SER A 61 3.52 -6.25 23.79
N LEU A 62 3.50 -7.41 23.12
CA LEU A 62 2.32 -8.24 22.94
C LEU A 62 2.24 -9.37 23.99
N VAL A 63 3.02 -9.29 25.08
CA VAL A 63 2.99 -10.28 26.15
C VAL A 63 1.57 -10.39 26.73
N GLY A 64 1.08 -11.63 26.81
CA GLY A 64 -0.30 -11.95 27.18
C GLY A 64 -1.23 -12.18 25.98
N CYS A 65 -0.76 -11.99 24.75
CA CYS A 65 -1.52 -12.36 23.55
C CYS A 65 -1.75 -13.89 23.51
N PRO A 66 -3.00 -14.37 23.34
CA PRO A 66 -3.29 -15.80 23.27
C PRO A 66 -2.62 -16.49 22.08
N SER A 67 -2.13 -17.71 22.28
CA SER A 67 -1.46 -18.50 21.23
C SER A 67 -2.39 -18.98 20.11
N THR A 68 -3.70 -18.80 20.26
CA THR A 68 -4.75 -19.15 19.30
C THR A 68 -5.00 -18.07 18.25
N VAL A 69 -4.56 -16.83 18.50
CA VAL A 69 -4.80 -15.67 17.63
C VAL A 69 -4.23 -15.90 16.22
N ARG A 70 -5.09 -15.68 15.21
CA ARG A 70 -4.76 -15.77 13.77
C ARG A 70 -4.75 -14.41 13.11
N GLU A 71 -5.64 -13.54 13.54
CA GLU A 71 -5.75 -12.16 13.09
C GLU A 71 -5.48 -11.22 14.25
N LEU A 72 -4.45 -10.39 14.11
CA LEU A 72 -4.04 -9.44 15.13
C LEU A 72 -3.97 -8.03 14.53
N ILE A 73 -4.78 -7.13 15.09
CA ILE A 73 -4.72 -5.70 14.79
C ILE A 73 -4.26 -4.98 16.06
N CYS A 74 -2.99 -4.55 16.06
CA CYS A 74 -2.35 -3.86 17.18
C CYS A 74 -1.79 -2.48 16.77
N SER A 75 -2.38 -1.88 15.74
CA SER A 75 -1.95 -0.58 15.20
C SER A 75 -2.07 0.55 16.23
N GLY A 76 -1.25 1.60 16.14
CA GLY A 76 -1.40 2.76 17.02
C GLY A 76 -0.99 2.49 18.47
N ASN A 77 0.05 1.69 18.70
CA ASN A 77 0.59 1.39 20.01
C ASN A 77 2.03 1.94 20.15
N GLU A 78 2.76 1.48 21.16
CA GLU A 78 4.16 1.88 21.41
C GLU A 78 5.13 0.71 21.22
N LEU A 79 4.78 -0.25 20.35
CA LEU A 79 5.56 -1.46 20.13
C LEU A 79 6.86 -1.16 19.40
N THR A 80 7.95 -1.78 19.86
CA THR A 80 9.29 -1.70 19.22
C THR A 80 9.80 -3.06 18.74
N SER A 81 9.15 -4.14 19.13
CA SER A 81 9.50 -5.53 18.80
C SER A 81 8.24 -6.41 18.80
N PHE A 82 8.35 -7.62 18.25
CA PHE A 82 7.27 -8.61 18.23
C PHE A 82 7.26 -9.49 19.50
N GLU A 83 7.85 -9.02 20.60
CA GLU A 83 7.86 -9.77 21.86
C GLU A 83 6.43 -10.09 22.32
N GLY A 84 6.13 -11.38 22.50
CA GLY A 84 4.81 -11.88 22.87
C GLY A 84 3.83 -12.04 21.71
N CYS A 85 4.23 -11.74 20.47
CA CYS A 85 3.42 -12.04 19.29
C CYS A 85 3.39 -13.56 19.06
N PRO A 86 2.22 -14.19 18.90
CA PRO A 86 2.16 -15.64 18.76
C PRO A 86 2.48 -16.10 17.32
N ASP A 87 3.14 -17.25 17.17
CA ASP A 87 3.53 -17.83 15.87
C ASP A 87 2.34 -18.25 14.99
N SER A 88 1.15 -18.31 15.59
CA SER A 88 -0.11 -18.67 14.98
C SER A 88 -0.70 -17.58 14.08
N VAL A 89 -0.26 -16.33 14.22
CA VAL A 89 -0.76 -15.19 13.45
C VAL A 89 -0.45 -15.38 11.97
N THR A 90 -1.47 -15.19 11.14
CA THR A 90 -1.37 -15.26 9.67
C THR A 90 -1.74 -13.93 9.00
N SER A 91 -2.45 -13.04 9.72
CA SER A 91 -2.77 -11.66 9.32
C SER A 91 -2.41 -10.70 10.45
N LEU A 92 -1.50 -9.76 10.17
CA LEU A 92 -1.01 -8.82 11.17
C LEU A 92 -1.08 -7.38 10.67
N ASN A 93 -1.77 -6.53 11.42
CA ASN A 93 -1.66 -5.09 11.31
C ASN A 93 -0.97 -4.53 12.55
N CYS A 94 0.29 -4.12 12.38
CA CYS A 94 1.10 -3.43 13.38
C CYS A 94 1.48 -2.01 12.95
N SER A 95 0.65 -1.37 12.12
CA SER A 95 0.91 0.01 11.67
C SER A 95 0.97 1.00 12.82
N ASP A 96 1.57 2.17 12.60
CA ASP A 96 1.58 3.26 13.59
C ASP A 96 2.18 2.83 14.94
N ASN A 97 3.36 2.22 14.88
CA ASN A 97 4.16 1.80 16.02
C ASN A 97 5.58 2.37 15.90
N ARG A 98 6.58 1.77 16.56
CA ARG A 98 7.97 2.22 16.56
C ARG A 98 8.94 1.10 16.15
N PHE A 99 8.49 0.19 15.27
CA PHE A 99 9.32 -0.90 14.76
C PHE A 99 10.45 -0.34 13.89
N ARG A 100 11.68 -0.80 14.14
CA ARG A 100 12.86 -0.46 13.33
C ARG A 100 13.34 -1.60 12.44
N SER A 101 12.88 -2.82 12.71
CA SER A 101 13.12 -4.02 11.91
C SER A 101 11.93 -4.98 12.03
N LEU A 102 11.90 -5.98 11.15
CA LEU A 102 10.92 -7.07 11.18
C LEU A 102 11.41 -8.30 11.95
N SER A 103 12.48 -8.17 12.73
CA SER A 103 13.06 -9.31 13.45
C SER A 103 12.11 -9.86 14.51
N GLY A 104 11.89 -11.17 14.50
CA GLY A 104 10.93 -11.84 15.38
C GLY A 104 9.47 -11.77 14.91
N CYS A 105 9.21 -11.31 13.68
CA CYS A 105 7.87 -11.34 13.10
C CYS A 105 7.35 -12.79 12.97
N PRO A 106 6.05 -13.06 13.20
CA PRO A 106 5.50 -14.42 13.12
C PRO A 106 5.79 -15.08 11.76
N PRO A 107 6.27 -16.34 11.73
CA PRO A 107 6.84 -16.94 10.52
C PRO A 107 5.79 -17.31 9.44
N ASN A 108 4.51 -17.38 9.80
CA ASN A 108 3.43 -17.86 8.94
C ASN A 108 2.53 -16.74 8.40
N LEU A 109 2.97 -15.48 8.44
CA LEU A 109 2.19 -14.37 7.92
C LEU A 109 1.96 -14.47 6.41
N THR A 110 0.72 -14.23 6.01
CA THR A 110 0.30 -14.10 4.61
C THR A 110 0.05 -12.63 4.26
N SER A 111 -0.48 -11.86 5.23
CA SER A 111 -0.71 -10.43 5.13
C SER A 111 -0.01 -9.70 6.27
N LEU A 112 0.79 -8.69 5.93
CA LEU A 112 1.49 -7.84 6.88
C LEU A 112 1.27 -6.37 6.53
N ASN A 113 0.68 -5.63 7.45
CA ASN A 113 0.69 -4.17 7.44
C ASN A 113 1.60 -3.64 8.56
N CYS A 114 2.69 -3.01 8.15
CA CYS A 114 3.65 -2.31 9.01
C CYS A 114 3.84 -0.84 8.58
N ASP A 115 2.79 -0.23 8.01
CA ASP A 115 2.75 1.18 7.65
C ASP A 115 3.11 2.08 8.86
N ASN A 116 3.65 3.28 8.61
CA ASN A 116 3.93 4.29 9.66
C ASN A 116 4.80 3.74 10.81
N ASN A 117 5.98 3.23 10.48
CA ASN A 117 6.99 2.77 11.44
C ASN A 117 8.36 3.39 11.10
N ASP A 118 9.42 2.95 11.77
CA ASP A 118 10.79 3.40 11.56
C ASP A 118 11.64 2.35 10.83
N LEU A 119 11.02 1.51 9.98
CA LEU A 119 11.73 0.44 9.28
C LEU A 119 12.73 1.02 8.27
N THR A 120 13.97 0.53 8.34
CA THR A 120 15.05 0.91 7.40
C THR A 120 15.34 -0.18 6.38
N THR A 121 14.81 -1.38 6.58
CA THR A 121 14.98 -2.55 5.72
C THR A 121 13.80 -3.51 5.86
N LEU A 122 13.59 -4.37 4.86
CA LEU A 122 12.63 -5.47 4.89
C LEU A 122 13.28 -6.82 5.26
N TYR A 123 14.55 -6.84 5.68
CA TYR A 123 15.14 -8.06 6.25
C TYR A 123 14.28 -8.62 7.40
N ASP A 124 14.29 -9.94 7.52
CA ASP A 124 13.46 -10.73 8.43
C ASP A 124 11.95 -10.68 8.16
N CYS A 125 11.50 -10.07 7.05
CA CYS A 125 10.12 -10.20 6.61
C CYS A 125 9.80 -11.68 6.31
N PRO A 126 8.70 -12.26 6.84
CA PRO A 126 8.40 -13.67 6.64
C PRO A 126 8.23 -14.03 5.15
N LEU A 127 8.87 -15.12 4.72
CA LEU A 127 8.90 -15.55 3.31
C LEU A 127 7.53 -16.00 2.77
N SER A 128 6.55 -16.19 3.66
CA SER A 128 5.16 -16.57 3.40
C SER A 128 4.28 -15.39 2.98
N VAL A 129 4.72 -14.14 3.21
CA VAL A 129 3.92 -12.93 2.94
C VAL A 129 3.65 -12.78 1.45
N THR A 130 2.38 -12.57 1.10
CA THR A 130 1.90 -12.29 -0.26
C THR A 130 1.36 -10.87 -0.40
N ALA A 131 0.87 -10.27 0.69
CA ALA A 131 0.44 -8.86 0.75
C ALA A 131 1.26 -8.11 1.81
N LEU A 132 2.05 -7.13 1.38
CA LEU A 132 2.93 -6.34 2.23
C LEU A 132 2.61 -4.84 2.09
N ARG A 133 2.24 -4.22 3.20
CA ARG A 133 2.14 -2.76 3.32
C ARG A 133 3.21 -2.26 4.27
N CYS A 134 4.09 -1.40 3.77
CA CYS A 134 5.19 -0.76 4.49
C CYS A 134 5.31 0.73 4.12
N TYR A 135 4.17 1.37 3.87
CA TYR A 135 4.05 2.80 3.57
C TYR A 135 4.61 3.66 4.70
N ASN A 136 5.18 4.82 4.38
CA ASN A 136 5.67 5.79 5.36
C ASN A 136 6.62 5.16 6.40
N ASN A 137 7.74 4.65 5.90
CA ASN A 137 8.86 4.13 6.67
C ASN A 137 10.16 4.86 6.22
N GLN A 138 11.32 4.32 6.57
CA GLN A 138 12.63 4.87 6.22
C GLN A 138 13.40 3.94 5.26
N LEU A 139 12.68 3.16 4.44
CA LEU A 139 13.28 2.20 3.51
C LEU A 139 14.03 2.94 2.39
N THR A 140 15.27 2.55 2.14
CA THR A 140 16.10 3.09 1.03
C THR A 140 16.16 2.15 -0.18
N SER A 141 15.71 0.91 -0.02
CA SER A 141 15.67 -0.13 -1.05
C SER A 141 14.63 -1.21 -0.70
N LEU A 142 14.35 -2.10 -1.66
CA LEU A 142 13.47 -3.26 -1.46
C LEU A 142 14.22 -4.52 -1.01
N VAL A 143 15.48 -4.39 -0.60
CA VAL A 143 16.29 -5.52 -0.13
C VAL A 143 15.61 -6.19 1.06
N GLY A 144 15.47 -7.52 0.98
CA GLY A 144 14.76 -8.35 1.97
C GLY A 144 13.25 -8.49 1.71
N CYS A 145 12.69 -7.86 0.68
CA CYS A 145 11.30 -8.08 0.30
C CYS A 145 11.05 -9.55 -0.06
N PRO A 146 10.01 -10.22 0.50
CA PRO A 146 9.76 -11.62 0.19
C PRO A 146 9.41 -11.87 -1.28
N TYR A 147 9.96 -12.94 -1.85
CA TYR A 147 9.78 -13.31 -3.26
C TYR A 147 8.31 -13.55 -3.66
N LYS A 148 7.47 -13.99 -2.72
CA LYS A 148 6.05 -14.33 -2.95
C LYS A 148 5.12 -13.14 -2.92
N VAL A 149 5.61 -11.93 -2.65
CA VAL A 149 4.77 -10.73 -2.59
C VAL A 149 4.10 -10.48 -3.95
N GLU A 150 2.78 -10.48 -3.96
CA GLU A 150 1.93 -10.15 -5.11
C GLU A 150 1.40 -8.71 -5.02
N GLU A 151 1.25 -8.18 -3.81
CA GLU A 151 0.77 -6.84 -3.52
C GLU A 151 1.76 -6.12 -2.60
N LEU A 152 2.43 -5.10 -3.12
CA LEU A 152 3.43 -4.32 -2.40
C LEU A 152 3.02 -2.84 -2.35
N HIS A 153 2.82 -2.31 -1.14
CA HIS A 153 2.62 -0.89 -0.88
C HIS A 153 3.81 -0.36 -0.08
N CYS A 154 4.77 0.27 -0.76
CA CYS A 154 6.01 0.82 -0.19
C CYS A 154 6.14 2.33 -0.42
N GLY A 155 5.02 3.03 -0.62
CA GLY A 155 5.01 4.46 -0.83
C GLY A 155 5.50 5.28 0.38
N SER A 156 5.81 6.56 0.16
CA SER A 156 6.36 7.48 1.17
C SER A 156 7.59 6.93 1.91
N ASN A 157 8.56 6.41 1.16
CA ASN A 157 9.84 5.95 1.71
C ASN A 157 10.99 6.76 1.08
N LEU A 158 12.23 6.28 1.22
CA LEU A 158 13.44 6.89 0.65
C LEU A 158 14.02 6.02 -0.48
N ILE A 159 13.19 5.24 -1.17
CA ILE A 159 13.63 4.27 -2.17
C ILE A 159 14.12 5.00 -3.43
N GLU A 160 15.36 4.73 -3.83
CA GLU A 160 15.97 5.34 -5.02
C GLU A 160 15.88 4.45 -6.27
N THR A 161 15.78 3.13 -6.09
CA THR A 161 15.68 2.15 -7.19
C THR A 161 14.74 1.01 -6.83
N LEU A 162 14.09 0.42 -7.85
CA LEU A 162 13.23 -0.75 -7.69
C LEU A 162 13.97 -2.08 -7.88
N ASN A 163 15.29 -2.09 -7.68
CA ASN A 163 16.05 -3.34 -7.67
C ASN A 163 15.54 -4.25 -6.54
N GLU A 164 15.55 -5.56 -6.78
CA GLU A 164 15.01 -6.57 -5.85
C GLU A 164 13.50 -6.45 -5.59
N CYS A 165 12.77 -5.78 -6.50
CA CYS A 165 11.32 -5.84 -6.49
C CYS A 165 10.84 -7.30 -6.63
N PRO A 166 9.82 -7.73 -5.87
CA PRO A 166 9.25 -9.07 -5.99
C PRO A 166 8.80 -9.36 -7.44
N PRO A 167 9.30 -10.43 -8.08
CA PRO A 167 9.22 -10.59 -9.53
C PRO A 167 7.84 -10.98 -10.05
N HIS A 168 6.91 -11.36 -9.17
CA HIS A 168 5.54 -11.74 -9.51
C HIS A 168 4.50 -10.77 -8.96
N ALA A 169 4.94 -9.57 -8.56
CA ALA A 169 4.03 -8.55 -8.05
C ALA A 169 3.02 -8.12 -9.11
N ARG A 170 1.75 -8.14 -8.74
CA ARG A 170 0.60 -7.75 -9.54
C ARG A 170 0.21 -6.30 -9.31
N VAL A 171 0.45 -5.81 -8.09
CA VAL A 171 0.20 -4.45 -7.64
C VAL A 171 1.44 -3.92 -6.94
N ILE A 172 1.91 -2.74 -7.38
CA ILE A 172 2.98 -2.01 -6.71
C ILE A 172 2.54 -0.56 -6.53
N ASP A 173 2.49 -0.09 -5.29
CA ASP A 173 2.48 1.32 -4.95
C ASP A 173 3.86 1.69 -4.38
N CYS A 174 4.64 2.43 -5.17
CA CYS A 174 5.92 3.02 -4.78
C CYS A 174 5.87 4.55 -4.85
N SER A 175 4.68 5.14 -4.66
CA SER A 175 4.46 6.58 -4.67
C SER A 175 5.30 7.31 -3.62
N GLY A 176 5.63 8.58 -3.82
CA GLY A 176 6.27 9.39 -2.77
C GLY A 176 7.69 8.93 -2.38
N ASN A 177 8.45 8.38 -3.33
CA ASN A 177 9.82 7.93 -3.13
C ASN A 177 10.83 8.84 -3.85
N LEU A 178 12.07 8.38 -4.03
CA LEU A 178 13.15 9.11 -4.69
C LEU A 178 13.49 8.54 -6.08
N LEU A 179 12.57 7.79 -6.69
CA LEU A 179 12.82 7.07 -7.93
C LEU A 179 13.10 8.03 -9.08
N THR A 180 14.16 7.74 -9.84
CA THR A 180 14.53 8.46 -11.08
C THR A 180 14.26 7.64 -12.34
N SER A 181 14.00 6.34 -12.18
CA SER A 181 13.65 5.40 -13.24
C SER A 181 12.81 4.25 -12.68
N LEU A 182 12.09 3.54 -13.54
CA LEU A 182 11.34 2.32 -13.22
C LEU A 182 12.13 1.04 -13.52
N VAL A 183 13.43 1.16 -13.83
CA VAL A 183 14.32 0.00 -13.94
C VAL A 183 14.33 -0.77 -12.61
N GLY A 184 14.15 -2.09 -12.70
CA GLY A 184 13.97 -2.99 -11.56
C GLY A 184 12.53 -3.48 -11.37
N CYS A 185 11.54 -2.82 -11.97
CA CYS A 185 10.16 -3.33 -11.97
C CYS A 185 10.07 -4.74 -12.58
N PRO A 186 9.10 -5.58 -12.12
CA PRO A 186 8.84 -6.91 -12.67
C PRO A 186 8.54 -6.88 -14.17
N GLN A 187 9.23 -7.72 -14.94
CA GLN A 187 9.08 -7.79 -16.41
C GLN A 187 8.43 -9.09 -16.90
N ASP A 188 8.01 -9.98 -16.00
CA ASP A 188 7.42 -11.29 -16.33
C ASP A 188 5.99 -11.21 -16.87
N GLY A 189 5.41 -10.01 -16.86
CA GLY A 189 4.04 -9.73 -17.32
C GLY A 189 2.98 -9.84 -16.22
N SER A 190 3.37 -10.10 -14.97
CA SER A 190 2.45 -10.17 -13.82
C SER A 190 1.88 -8.80 -13.44
N LEU A 191 2.72 -7.76 -13.39
CA LEU A 191 2.35 -6.42 -12.91
C LEU A 191 1.25 -5.79 -13.77
N LYS A 192 0.14 -5.41 -13.13
CA LYS A 192 -1.03 -4.78 -13.74
C LYS A 192 -1.28 -3.36 -13.25
N ASP A 193 -1.10 -3.11 -11.96
CA ASP A 193 -1.35 -1.81 -11.35
C ASP A 193 -0.04 -1.29 -10.75
N LEU A 194 0.39 -0.12 -11.23
CA LEU A 194 1.62 0.54 -10.79
C LEU A 194 1.31 2.00 -10.43
N ASP A 195 1.48 2.35 -9.18
CA ASP A 195 1.54 3.74 -8.72
C ASP A 195 3.00 4.10 -8.44
N CYS A 196 3.55 4.99 -9.26
CA CYS A 196 4.87 5.59 -9.09
C CYS A 196 4.77 7.13 -9.02
N SER A 197 3.62 7.65 -8.61
CA SER A 197 3.38 9.08 -8.43
C SER A 197 4.34 9.71 -7.41
N ARG A 198 4.50 11.04 -7.44
CA ARG A 198 5.30 11.79 -6.46
C ARG A 198 6.74 11.29 -6.33
N ASN A 199 7.37 11.00 -7.46
CA ASN A 199 8.77 10.59 -7.55
C ASN A 199 9.58 11.65 -8.31
N ARG A 200 10.76 11.29 -8.84
CA ARG A 200 11.65 12.17 -9.61
C ARG A 200 11.87 11.66 -11.04
N LEU A 201 10.88 10.93 -11.58
CA LEU A 201 10.96 10.32 -12.92
C LEU A 201 11.00 11.42 -13.99
N SER A 202 12.03 11.42 -14.85
CA SER A 202 12.11 12.28 -16.04
C SER A 202 11.59 11.62 -17.31
N ASP A 203 11.53 10.30 -17.30
CA ASP A 203 10.98 9.44 -18.33
C ASP A 203 10.39 8.16 -17.70
N LEU A 204 9.73 7.32 -18.51
CA LEU A 204 9.08 6.08 -18.07
C LEU A 204 9.90 4.83 -18.42
N ARG A 205 11.22 4.95 -18.61
CA ARG A 205 12.09 3.81 -18.90
C ARG A 205 12.02 2.79 -17.76
N GLY A 206 11.86 1.52 -18.15
CA GLY A 206 11.71 0.40 -17.22
C GLY A 206 10.26 0.07 -16.85
N CYS A 207 9.29 0.91 -17.25
CA CYS A 207 7.87 0.61 -17.06
C CYS A 207 7.52 -0.72 -17.75
N PRO A 208 6.96 -1.71 -17.02
CA PRO A 208 6.61 -3.00 -17.61
C PRO A 208 5.51 -2.86 -18.67
N PRO A 209 5.60 -3.58 -19.80
CA PRO A 209 4.61 -3.47 -20.87
C PRO A 209 3.23 -4.05 -20.51
N SER A 210 3.14 -4.82 -19.43
CA SER A 210 1.91 -5.47 -18.94
C SER A 210 1.02 -4.59 -18.08
N VAL A 211 1.52 -3.44 -17.62
CA VAL A 211 0.78 -2.50 -16.76
C VAL A 211 -0.46 -2.01 -17.51
N ARG A 212 -1.60 -2.04 -16.82
CA ARG A 212 -2.91 -1.59 -17.29
C ARG A 212 -3.33 -0.28 -16.63
N LYS A 213 -3.03 -0.13 -15.33
CA LYS A 213 -3.23 1.11 -14.59
C LYS A 213 -1.89 1.67 -14.17
N LEU A 214 -1.60 2.89 -14.62
CA LEU A 214 -0.37 3.59 -14.31
C LEU A 214 -0.71 4.96 -13.73
N ASP A 215 -0.32 5.18 -12.47
CA ASP A 215 -0.20 6.52 -11.91
C ASP A 215 1.27 6.93 -11.90
N CYS A 216 1.61 7.94 -12.67
CA CYS A 216 2.91 8.59 -12.70
C CYS A 216 2.79 10.10 -12.49
N SER A 217 1.75 10.54 -11.76
CA SER A 217 1.54 11.96 -11.44
C SER A 217 2.69 12.54 -10.61
N ASP A 218 2.78 13.86 -10.55
CA ASP A 218 3.70 14.57 -9.66
C ASP A 218 5.16 14.12 -9.84
N ASN A 219 5.59 14.05 -11.10
CA ASN A 219 6.94 13.67 -11.50
C ASN A 219 7.57 14.80 -12.35
N LEU A 220 8.68 14.50 -13.04
CA LEU A 220 9.41 15.43 -13.89
C LEU A 220 9.30 15.06 -15.38
N LEU A 221 8.28 14.28 -15.76
CA LEU A 221 8.14 13.71 -17.10
C LEU A 221 7.97 14.82 -18.14
N VAL A 222 8.73 14.72 -19.24
CA VAL A 222 8.62 15.63 -20.39
C VAL A 222 7.96 14.97 -21.61
N SER A 223 7.88 13.64 -21.63
CA SER A 223 7.32 12.81 -22.69
C SER A 223 6.78 11.49 -22.13
N LEU A 224 5.86 10.86 -22.87
CA LEU A 224 5.32 9.51 -22.59
C LEU A 224 5.96 8.42 -23.46
N GLU A 225 6.99 8.73 -24.26
CA GLU A 225 7.65 7.76 -25.16
C GLU A 225 8.16 6.49 -24.46
N GLY A 226 8.45 6.55 -23.16
CA GLY A 226 8.82 5.38 -22.35
C GLY A 226 7.73 4.30 -22.22
N LEU A 227 6.50 4.59 -22.65
CA LEU A 227 5.40 3.62 -22.77
C LEU A 227 5.39 2.86 -24.10
N THR A 228 6.37 3.08 -24.97
CA THR A 228 6.54 2.34 -26.23
C THR A 228 7.76 1.43 -26.15
N TRP A 229 7.55 0.13 -26.34
CA TRP A 229 8.56 -0.92 -26.29
C TRP A 229 8.78 -1.56 -27.65
N SER A 230 9.98 -1.41 -28.23
CA SER A 230 10.34 -2.02 -29.52
C SER A 230 9.31 -1.75 -30.63
N GLY A 231 8.74 -0.55 -30.65
CA GLY A 231 7.70 -0.13 -31.60
C GLY A 231 6.28 -0.62 -31.28
N LYS A 232 6.05 -1.26 -30.13
CA LYS A 232 4.73 -1.64 -29.63
C LYS A 232 4.33 -0.77 -28.43
N HIS A 233 3.08 -0.36 -28.37
CA HIS A 233 2.56 0.37 -27.21
C HIS A 233 2.38 -0.55 -26.00
N SER A 234 2.47 0.03 -24.80
CA SER A 234 2.14 -0.64 -23.55
C SER A 234 0.65 -1.02 -23.48
N SER A 235 0.32 -1.87 -22.50
CA SER A 235 -1.06 -2.30 -22.22
C SER A 235 -1.87 -1.31 -21.37
N VAL A 236 -1.37 -0.08 -21.18
CA VAL A 236 -1.98 0.90 -20.27
C VAL A 236 -3.32 1.38 -20.83
N GLN A 237 -4.36 1.26 -20.00
CA GLN A 237 -5.74 1.66 -20.28
C GLN A 237 -6.15 2.86 -19.41
N ASP A 238 -5.66 2.90 -18.16
CA ASP A 238 -5.87 4.01 -17.23
C ASP A 238 -4.52 4.67 -16.93
N LEU A 239 -4.36 5.92 -17.34
CA LEU A 239 -3.14 6.69 -17.15
C LEU A 239 -3.42 7.99 -16.39
N VAL A 240 -2.80 8.13 -15.23
CA VAL A 240 -2.71 9.39 -14.49
C VAL A 240 -1.27 9.90 -14.64
N CYS A 241 -1.09 10.99 -15.38
CA CYS A 241 0.19 11.64 -15.60
C CYS A 241 0.12 13.15 -15.31
N SER A 242 -0.79 13.52 -14.41
CA SER A 242 -1.00 14.91 -14.00
C SER A 242 0.23 15.48 -13.26
N HIS A 243 0.34 16.79 -13.16
CA HIS A 243 1.43 17.46 -12.44
C HIS A 243 2.83 17.04 -12.94
N ASN A 244 3.01 17.06 -14.26
CA ASN A 244 4.28 16.77 -14.92
C ASN A 244 4.73 17.95 -15.79
N ARG A 245 5.69 17.74 -16.70
CA ARG A 245 6.22 18.74 -17.63
C ARG A 245 5.97 18.35 -19.09
N LEU A 246 4.94 17.53 -19.35
CA LEU A 246 4.61 17.03 -20.68
C LEU A 246 4.27 18.18 -21.63
N THR A 247 4.78 18.14 -22.86
CA THR A 247 4.51 19.16 -23.88
C THR A 247 3.61 18.67 -25.02
N SER A 248 3.44 17.36 -25.12
CA SER A 248 2.52 16.64 -26.01
C SER A 248 2.06 15.35 -25.30
N VAL A 249 1.09 14.66 -25.89
CA VAL A 249 0.66 13.32 -25.46
C VAL A 249 1.25 12.21 -26.34
N ALA A 250 2.31 12.55 -27.09
CA ALA A 250 3.02 11.61 -27.93
C ALA A 250 3.60 10.46 -27.09
N GLY A 251 3.44 9.23 -27.57
CA GLY A 251 3.79 8.02 -26.85
C GLY A 251 2.68 7.46 -25.95
N CYS A 252 1.56 8.18 -25.78
CA CYS A 252 0.37 7.65 -25.14
C CYS A 252 -0.16 6.42 -25.91
N PRO A 253 -0.50 5.31 -25.24
CA PRO A 253 -1.02 4.12 -25.92
C PRO A 253 -2.36 4.38 -26.64
N PRO A 254 -2.57 3.85 -27.85
CA PRO A 254 -3.80 4.06 -28.61
C PRO A 254 -5.03 3.38 -28.00
N ILE A 255 -4.82 2.45 -27.05
CA ILE A 255 -5.88 1.72 -26.34
C ILE A 255 -6.33 2.42 -25.06
N ILE A 256 -5.80 3.61 -24.77
CA ILE A 256 -6.09 4.35 -23.53
C ILE A 256 -7.59 4.67 -23.42
N GLU A 257 -8.20 4.30 -22.29
CA GLU A 257 -9.62 4.53 -21.99
C GLU A 257 -9.81 5.73 -21.08
N SER A 258 -8.94 5.87 -20.08
CA SER A 258 -8.94 6.96 -19.10
C SER A 258 -7.59 7.66 -19.06
N LEU A 259 -7.60 8.99 -19.17
CA LEU A 259 -6.40 9.82 -19.12
C LEU A 259 -6.62 11.06 -18.25
N ASP A 260 -5.79 11.21 -17.22
CA ASP A 260 -5.59 12.48 -16.53
C ASP A 260 -4.20 13.03 -16.82
N CYS A 261 -4.11 14.05 -17.68
CA CYS A 261 -2.89 14.78 -18.00
C CYS A 261 -2.95 16.25 -17.51
N SER A 262 -3.75 16.52 -16.48
CA SER A 262 -3.91 17.87 -15.93
C SER A 262 -2.59 18.45 -15.39
N TYR A 263 -2.45 19.77 -15.34
CA TYR A 263 -1.26 20.46 -14.84
C TYR A 263 0.02 20.05 -15.57
N ASN A 264 0.02 20.24 -16.89
CA ASN A 264 1.15 19.99 -17.78
C ASN A 264 1.35 21.20 -18.72
N PHE A 265 2.19 21.04 -19.75
CA PHE A 265 2.44 22.06 -20.78
C PHE A 265 1.98 21.63 -22.18
N ILE A 266 0.99 20.72 -22.25
CA ILE A 266 0.49 20.14 -23.49
C ILE A 266 -0.20 21.22 -24.32
N ARG A 267 0.12 21.25 -25.62
CA ARG A 267 -0.46 22.23 -26.57
C ARG A 267 -1.49 21.62 -27.52
N ASP A 268 -1.40 20.31 -27.73
CA ASP A 268 -2.20 19.59 -28.70
C ASP A 268 -2.50 18.18 -28.17
N ILE A 269 -3.73 17.74 -28.41
CA ILE A 269 -4.28 16.43 -28.04
C ILE A 269 -5.07 15.80 -29.19
N THR A 270 -4.95 16.30 -30.43
CA THR A 270 -5.75 15.80 -31.58
C THR A 270 -5.55 14.32 -31.88
N GLU A 271 -4.45 13.71 -31.41
CA GLU A 271 -4.20 12.28 -31.53
C GLU A 271 -5.10 11.42 -30.60
N LEU A 272 -5.66 12.01 -29.54
CA LEU A 272 -6.50 11.32 -28.55
C LEU A 272 -7.97 11.28 -28.98
N THR A 273 -8.29 10.41 -29.92
CA THR A 273 -9.62 10.34 -30.56
C THR A 273 -10.62 9.39 -29.89
N HIS A 274 -10.17 8.48 -29.03
CA HIS A 274 -10.97 7.38 -28.48
C HIS A 274 -11.06 7.34 -26.94
N VAL A 275 -10.51 8.37 -26.27
CA VAL A 275 -10.46 8.42 -24.79
C VAL A 275 -11.85 8.65 -24.23
N ARG A 276 -12.31 7.76 -23.36
CA ARG A 276 -13.65 7.82 -22.75
C ARG A 276 -13.70 8.81 -21.60
N PHE A 277 -12.67 8.81 -20.77
CA PHE A 277 -12.55 9.68 -19.60
C PHE A 277 -11.30 10.53 -19.74
N PHE A 278 -11.46 11.85 -19.85
CA PHE A 278 -10.34 12.77 -20.08
C PHE A 278 -10.36 13.93 -19.09
N LYS A 279 -9.24 14.11 -18.38
CA LYS A 279 -8.95 15.27 -17.54
C LYS A 279 -7.67 15.93 -18.06
N GLY A 280 -7.77 17.15 -18.59
CA GLY A 280 -6.65 17.86 -19.22
C GLY A 280 -6.49 19.30 -18.74
N ARG A 281 -6.92 19.60 -17.52
CA ARG A 281 -6.99 20.99 -17.02
C ARG A 281 -5.60 21.60 -16.86
N ASN A 282 -5.51 22.93 -16.91
CA ASN A 282 -4.25 23.67 -16.69
C ASN A 282 -3.11 23.21 -17.61
N ASN A 283 -3.41 23.12 -18.90
CA ASN A 283 -2.45 22.91 -19.99
C ASN A 283 -2.33 24.17 -20.88
N ARG A 284 -1.52 24.12 -21.94
CA ARG A 284 -1.27 25.26 -22.86
C ARG A 284 -1.98 25.14 -24.21
N MET A 285 -3.13 24.47 -24.24
CA MET A 285 -3.90 24.24 -25.47
C MET A 285 -4.43 25.56 -26.03
N LYS A 286 -4.15 25.83 -27.32
CA LYS A 286 -4.44 27.15 -27.95
C LYS A 286 -5.91 27.40 -28.25
N ASN A 287 -6.73 26.35 -28.26
CA ASN A 287 -8.18 26.41 -28.41
C ASN A 287 -8.72 25.19 -27.68
N GLY A 288 -9.83 25.33 -26.94
CA GLY A 288 -10.56 24.18 -26.45
C GLY A 288 -10.95 23.30 -27.62
N GLY A 289 -10.14 22.27 -27.91
CA GLY A 289 -10.58 21.17 -28.74
C GLY A 289 -11.84 20.63 -28.08
N ASN A 290 -12.92 20.54 -28.84
CA ASN A 290 -14.26 20.07 -28.43
C ASN A 290 -14.21 18.63 -27.89
N PHE A 291 -13.61 18.44 -26.72
CA PHE A 291 -13.89 17.33 -25.85
C PHE A 291 -14.74 17.92 -24.74
N SER A 292 -15.99 17.48 -24.67
CA SER A 292 -16.85 17.73 -23.53
C SER A 292 -16.06 17.41 -22.27
N PHE A 293 -15.74 18.44 -21.48
CA PHE A 293 -15.14 18.31 -20.16
C PHE A 293 -16.12 17.55 -19.27
N VAL A 294 -16.04 16.22 -19.27
CA VAL A 294 -16.80 15.41 -18.32
C VAL A 294 -15.95 15.31 -17.07
N GLU A 295 -16.01 16.36 -16.27
CA GLU A 295 -15.77 16.19 -14.85
C GLU A 295 -16.93 15.40 -14.25
N TYR A 296 -16.73 14.12 -13.98
CA TYR A 296 -17.49 13.50 -12.91
C TYR A 296 -16.83 13.91 -11.60
N ASN A 297 -17.34 14.97 -10.99
CA ASN A 297 -17.35 15.08 -9.54
C ASN A 297 -18.46 14.14 -9.06
N GLN A 298 -18.07 13.03 -8.43
CA GLN A 298 -18.88 12.39 -7.39
C GLN A 298 -18.13 12.54 -6.08
#